data_AF-A0AAW2MCV5-F1
#
_entry.id   AF-A0AAW2MCV5-F1
#
_cell.length_a   1.000
_cell.length_b   1.000
_cell.length_c   1.000
_cell.angle_alpha   90.00
_cell.angle_beta   90.00
_cell.angle_gamma   90.00
#
_symmetry.space_group_name_H-M   'P 1'
#
loop_
_entity.id
_entity.type
_entity.pdbx_description
1 polymer ?
#
loop_
_entity_poly.entity_id
_entity_poly.type
_entity_poly.pdbx_seq_one_letter_code
_entity_poly.pdbx_strand_id
1 'polypeptide(L)' 'MNLSDEVDLEDYVSRPDKVSAAEVCDCAHFCHIQTIAAICQETGMLAIRKNRYVILHKDFEKGYRSNMKEPDIDFEFYK' A
#
# COMPACT_ATOMS: atom_id res chain seq x y z
N MET A 1 5.94 13.42 -8.28
CA MET A 1 5.21 13.53 -7.00
C MET A 1 6.20 14.00 -5.97
N ASN A 2 5.92 15.09 -5.24
CA ASN A 2 6.81 15.53 -4.17
C ASN A 2 6.44 14.78 -2.88
N LEU A 3 7.44 14.10 -2.32
CA LEU A 3 7.34 13.39 -1.05
C LEU A 3 7.89 14.30 0.05
N SER A 4 7.30 14.24 1.23
CA SER A 4 7.94 14.77 2.45
C SER A 4 9.13 13.88 2.81
N ASP A 5 10.20 14.47 3.36
CA ASP A 5 11.38 13.74 3.85
C ASP A 5 11.04 12.76 5.00
N GLU A 6 9.85 12.88 5.58
CA GLU A 6 9.30 12.01 6.61
C GLU A 6 8.72 10.68 6.08
N VAL A 7 8.63 10.51 4.75
CA VAL A 7 8.06 9.29 4.14
C VAL A 7 9.18 8.30 3.82
N ASP A 8 9.27 7.24 4.64
CA ASP A 8 10.14 6.10 4.38
C ASP A 8 9.41 5.01 3.60
N LEU A 9 9.88 4.71 2.39
CA LEU A 9 9.29 3.70 1.51
C LEU A 9 9.79 2.28 1.83
N GLU A 10 10.97 2.14 2.41
CA GLU A 10 11.55 0.83 2.74
C GLU A 10 10.74 0.11 3.83
N ASP A 11 10.17 0.90 4.74
CA ASP A 11 9.28 0.47 5.82
C ASP A 11 7.95 -0.11 5.32
N TYR A 12 7.51 0.26 4.11
CA TYR A 12 6.32 -0.31 3.47
C TYR A 12 6.65 -1.47 2.53
N VAL A 13 7.87 -1.54 1.98
CA VAL A 13 8.34 -2.66 1.15
C VAL A 13 8.61 -3.89 2.01
N SER A 14 9.14 -3.69 3.22
CA SER A 14 9.55 -4.76 4.13
C SER A 14 8.39 -5.45 4.86
N ARG A 15 7.17 -4.91 4.79
CA ARG A 15 6.00 -5.52 5.42
C ARG A 15 5.48 -6.69 4.58
N PRO A 16 5.38 -7.91 5.15
CA PRO A 16 4.94 -9.11 4.44
C PRO A 16 3.41 -9.20 4.30
N ASP A 17 2.66 -8.19 4.76
CA ASP A 17 1.21 -8.18 4.70
C ASP A 17 0.76 -8.26 3.22
N LYS A 18 -0.09 -9.24 2.91
CA LYS A 18 -0.51 -9.56 1.54
C LYS A 18 -1.36 -8.42 0.95
N VAL A 19 -0.72 -7.44 0.32
CA VAL A 19 -1.39 -6.38 -0.43
C VAL A 19 -1.88 -6.96 -1.76
N SER A 20 -3.20 -7.05 -1.96
CA SER A 20 -3.76 -7.71 -3.14
C SER A 20 -3.67 -6.81 -4.37
N ALA A 21 -2.52 -6.79 -5.03
CA ALA A 21 -2.44 -6.34 -6.42
C ALA A 21 -2.39 -7.60 -7.30
N ALA A 22 -3.56 -8.01 -7.79
CA ALA A 22 -3.83 -9.17 -8.65
C ALA A 22 -3.72 -10.55 -7.99
N GLU A 23 -4.89 -11.20 -7.93
CA GLU A 23 -5.21 -12.52 -7.39
C GLU A 23 -4.49 -13.70 -8.10
N VAL A 24 -3.50 -13.49 -8.97
CA VAL A 24 -2.96 -14.54 -9.86
C VAL A 24 -1.46 -14.40 -10.16
N CYS A 25 -0.60 -14.18 -9.17
CA CYS A 25 0.83 -14.45 -9.37
C CYS A 25 1.48 -15.01 -8.11
N ASP A 26 1.70 -16.33 -8.12
CA ASP A 26 2.60 -17.08 -7.24
C ASP A 26 4.09 -16.66 -7.38
N CYS A 27 4.35 -15.42 -7.79
CA CYS A 27 5.69 -14.84 -7.95
C CYS A 27 5.89 -13.76 -6.88
N ALA A 28 6.15 -14.19 -5.64
CA ALA A 28 6.40 -13.32 -4.49
C ALA A 28 7.51 -12.27 -4.71
N HIS A 29 8.42 -12.48 -5.66
CA HIS A 29 9.57 -11.61 -5.88
C HIS A 29 9.29 -10.34 -6.73
N PHE A 30 8.19 -10.30 -7.50
CA PHE A 30 7.90 -9.16 -8.40
C PHE A 30 6.65 -8.34 -8.00
N CYS A 31 5.88 -8.82 -7.02
CA CYS A 31 4.60 -8.22 -6.63
C CYS A 31 4.77 -6.92 -5.80
N HIS A 32 5.86 -6.79 -5.03
CA HIS A 32 6.07 -5.64 -4.11
C HIS A 32 6.24 -4.28 -4.81
N ILE A 33 6.70 -4.23 -6.07
CA ILE A 33 6.91 -2.96 -6.78
C ILE A 33 5.59 -2.39 -7.31
N GLN A 34 4.65 -3.26 -7.71
CA GLN A 34 3.35 -2.84 -8.25
C GLN A 34 2.42 -2.30 -7.16
N THR A 35 2.54 -2.78 -5.92
CA THR A 35 1.70 -2.32 -4.79
C THR A 35 2.04 -0.90 -4.38
N ILE A 36 3.34 -0.56 -4.33
CA ILE A 36 3.81 0.80 -4.02
C ILE A 36 3.33 1.77 -5.09
N ALA A 37 3.33 1.36 -6.37
CA ALA A 37 2.80 2.20 -7.44
C ALA A 37 1.31 2.51 -7.24
N ALA A 38 0.49 1.52 -6.84
CA ALA A 38 -0.94 1.72 -6.55
C ALA A 38 -1.15 2.64 -5.33
N ILE A 39 -0.39 2.44 -4.25
CA ILE A 39 -0.46 3.27 -3.05
C ILE A 39 -0.03 4.71 -3.35
N CYS A 40 1.04 4.91 -4.12
CA CYS A 40 1.50 6.21 -4.60
C CYS A 40 0.42 6.90 -5.45
N GLN A 41 -0.25 6.18 -6.33
CA GLN A 41 -1.34 6.71 -7.15
C GLN A 41 -2.47 7.27 -6.27
N GLU A 42 -2.89 6.51 -5.26
CA GLU A 42 -3.98 6.88 -4.37
C GLU A 42 -3.61 8.01 -3.40
N THR A 43 -2.40 7.96 -2.83
CA THR A 43 -1.88 9.03 -1.97
C THR A 43 -1.69 10.34 -2.70
N GLY A 44 -1.23 10.31 -3.95
CA GLY A 44 -1.15 11.48 -4.81
C GLY A 44 -2.53 12.14 -5.00
N MET A 45 -3.55 11.33 -5.29
CA MET A 45 -4.94 11.80 -5.40
C MET A 45 -5.47 12.36 -4.08
N LEU A 46 -5.14 11.76 -2.93
CA LEU A 46 -5.54 12.25 -1.61
C LEU A 46 -4.91 13.60 -1.25
N ALA A 47 -3.64 13.81 -1.60
CA ALA A 47 -2.96 15.08 -1.37
C ALA A 47 -3.56 16.21 -2.23
N ILE A 48 -3.83 15.92 -3.51
CA ILE A 48 -4.50 16.86 -4.44
C ILE A 48 -5.87 17.27 -3.91
N ARG A 49 -6.68 16.31 -3.40
CA ARG A 49 -8.00 16.61 -2.79
C ARG A 49 -7.92 17.55 -1.58
N LYS A 50 -6.77 17.62 -0.90
CA LYS A 50 -6.54 18.51 0.24
C LYS A 50 -5.83 19.81 -0.16
N ASN A 51 -5.73 20.11 -1.46
CA ASN A 51 -4.97 21.25 -2.00
C ASN A 51 -3.50 21.26 -1.56
N ARG A 52 -2.88 20.09 -1.38
CA ARG A 52 -1.46 19.95 -1.03
C ARG A 52 -0.72 19.29 -2.18
N TYR A 53 0.45 19.84 -2.51
CA TYR A 53 1.35 19.30 -3.55
C TYR A 53 2.48 18.43 -2.98
N VAL A 54 2.52 18.27 -1.65
CA VAL A 54 3.47 17.42 -0.93
C VAL A 54 2.69 16.32 -0.23
N ILE A 55 3.14 15.08 -0.41
CA ILE A 55 2.55 13.92 0.26
C ILE A 55 3.16 13.77 1.65
N LEU A 56 2.30 13.63 2.65
CA LEU A 56 2.69 13.36 4.02
C LEU A 56 2.55 11.87 4.36
N HIS A 57 3.25 11.45 5.40
CA HIS A 57 3.16 10.10 5.97
C HIS A 57 1.69 9.69 6.27
N LYS A 58 0.88 10.62 6.77
CA LYS A 58 -0.55 10.42 7.06
C LYS A 58 -1.39 10.06 5.84
N ASP A 59 -0.99 10.51 4.65
CA ASP A 59 -1.68 10.14 3.42
C ASP A 59 -1.25 8.73 3.01
N PHE A 60 0.04 8.38 3.14
CA PHE A 60 0.59 7.03 2.92
C PHE A 60 -0.07 5.95 3.76
N GLU A 61 -0.27 6.16 5.06
CA GLU A 61 -0.99 5.20 5.90
C GLU A 61 -2.43 4.96 5.42
N LYS A 62 -3.10 6.00 4.89
CA LYS A 62 -4.45 5.87 4.34
C LYS A 62 -4.46 5.08 3.05
N GLY A 63 -3.56 5.40 2.12
CA GLY A 63 -3.42 4.66 0.86
C GLY A 63 -3.01 3.21 1.10
N TYR A 64 -2.12 2.96 2.06
CA TYR A 64 -1.71 1.62 2.45
C TYR A 64 -2.91 0.81 2.95
N ARG A 65 -3.68 1.31 3.93
CA ARG A 65 -4.86 0.61 4.45
C ARG A 65 -5.96 0.39 3.40
N SER A 66 -6.17 1.33 2.47
CA SER A 66 -7.15 1.15 1.38
C SER A 66 -6.80 0.00 0.44
N ASN A 67 -5.51 -0.27 0.23
CA ASN A 67 -5.02 -1.29 -0.70
C ASN A 67 -4.75 -2.66 -0.03
N MET A 68 -4.83 -2.72 1.30
CA MET A 68 -4.75 -3.97 2.05
C MET A 68 -6.08 -4.70 2.05
N LYS A 69 -6.06 -5.98 1.69
CA LYS A 69 -7.16 -6.91 1.98
C LYS A 69 -6.77 -7.73 3.19
N GLU A 70 -7.68 -7.83 4.17
CA GLU A 70 -7.54 -8.82 5.23
C GLU A 70 -7.58 -10.21 4.58
N PRO A 71 -6.64 -11.12 4.91
CA PRO A 71 -6.73 -12.49 4.47
C PRO A 71 -7.90 -13.16 5.21
N ASP A 72 -9.07 -13.22 4.57
CA ASP A 72 -10.18 -14.09 4.95
C ASP A 72 -9.75 -15.56 4.77
N ILE A 73 -8.94 -16.07 5.68
CA ILE A 73 -8.53 -17.48 5.69
C ILE A 73 -8.51 -18.05 7.11
N ASP A 74 -9.45 -17.63 7.95
CA ASP A 74 -9.84 -18.44 9.11
C ASP A 74 -10.95 -19.39 8.67
N PHE A 75 -10.58 -20.52 8.05
CA PHE A 75 -11.49 -21.64 7.94
C PHE A 75 -11.64 -22.24 9.34
N GLU A 76 -12.79 -21.99 9.96
CA GLU A 76 -13.21 -22.53 11.27
C GLU A 76 -13.16 -24.08 11.36
N PHE A 77 -12.85 -24.74 10.23
CA PHE A 77 -12.61 -26.17 10.09
C PHE A 77 -11.39 -26.71 10.86
N TYR A 78 -10.40 -25.88 11.21
CA TYR A 78 -9.18 -26.32 11.91
C TYR A 78 -9.16 -26.03 13.43
N LYS A 79 -10.30 -25.73 14.05
CA LYS A 79 -10.40 -25.43 15.48
C LYS A 79 -10.88 -26.62 16.32
#